data_AF-A0A024GBB2-F1
#
_entry.id   AF-A0A024GBB2-F1
#
_cell.length_a   1.000
_cell.length_b   1.000
_cell.length_c   1.000
_cell.angle_alpha   90.00
_cell.angle_beta   90.00
_cell.angle_gamma   90.00
#
_symmetry.space_group_name_H-M   'P 1'
#
loop_
_entity.id
_entity.type
_entity.pdbx_description
1 polymer ?
#
loop_
_entity_poly.entity_id
_entity_poly.type
_entity_poly.pdbx_seq_one_letter_code
_entity_poly.pdbx_strand_id
1 'polypeptide(L)'
;MSEAFTVTKMLDNINKSMGMEDGCTNLNNVTLKKKVDNGILMDITPQEVAYLDTKAKIRHSAMEVSRLQNDEEREIWMREQKKLGNEAFDRKEYLRAADIYLQALTGMTNAKPAVSWMIDYQLQLTCNLAACMLMTKQWHKAKLMCDNALALKSTHVKALQQRAKALVRLNQFHIAR
;
A
#
# COMPACT_ATOMS: atom_id res chain seq x y z
N MET A 1 -8.72 -13.84 11.11
CA MET A 1 -8.98 -12.83 10.07
C MET A 1 -8.72 -13.49 8.72
N SER A 2 -9.66 -13.41 7.78
CA SER A 2 -9.47 -13.96 6.43
C SER A 2 -8.47 -13.08 5.69
N GLU A 3 -7.51 -13.68 5.00
CA GLU A 3 -6.51 -12.92 4.26
C GLU A 3 -7.08 -12.54 2.87
N ALA A 4 -6.79 -11.33 2.39
CA ALA A 4 -7.24 -10.90 1.08
C ALA A 4 -6.79 -11.89 -0.01
N PHE A 5 -7.73 -12.29 -0.88
CA PHE A 5 -7.43 -13.13 -2.03
C PHE A 5 -6.79 -12.28 -3.12
N THR A 6 -5.47 -12.34 -3.23
CA THR A 6 -4.68 -11.55 -4.18
C THR A 6 -4.53 -12.25 -5.53
N VAL A 7 -4.10 -11.50 -6.54
CA VAL A 7 -3.86 -12.04 -7.88
C VAL A 7 -2.70 -13.03 -7.84
N THR A 8 -1.62 -12.72 -7.13
CA THR A 8 -0.50 -13.65 -6.95
C THR A 8 -0.96 -14.98 -6.34
N LYS A 9 -1.76 -14.95 -5.28
CA LYS A 9 -2.30 -16.16 -4.66
C LYS A 9 -3.22 -16.95 -5.58
N MET A 10 -4.05 -16.26 -6.36
CA MET A 10 -4.90 -16.89 -7.35
C MET A 10 -4.07 -17.67 -8.38
N LEU A 11 -3.04 -17.03 -8.93
CA LEU A 11 -2.14 -17.65 -9.91
C LEU A 11 -1.36 -18.81 -9.31
N ASP A 12 -0.83 -18.66 -8.09
CA ASP A 12 -0.13 -19.73 -7.39
C ASP A 12 -1.03 -20.95 -7.17
N ASN A 13 -2.29 -20.73 -6.79
CA ASN A 13 -3.24 -21.82 -6.58
C ASN A 13 -3.58 -22.54 -7.89
N ILE A 14 -3.82 -21.79 -8.97
CA ILE A 14 -4.10 -22.36 -10.31
C ILE A 14 -2.89 -23.17 -10.79
N ASN A 15 -1.70 -22.59 -10.71
CA ASN A 15 -0.46 -23.24 -11.16
C ASN A 15 -0.16 -24.49 -10.34
N LYS A 16 -0.44 -24.49 -9.02
CA LYS A 16 -0.34 -25.69 -8.19
C LYS A 16 -1.35 -26.76 -8.59
N SER A 17 -2.59 -26.41 -8.90
CA SER A 17 -3.59 -27.39 -9.34
C SER A 17 -3.28 -27.96 -10.73
N MET A 18 -2.73 -27.15 -11.63
CA MET A 18 -2.40 -27.53 -13.01
C MET A 18 -1.08 -28.32 -13.10
N GLY A 19 -0.19 -28.19 -12.12
CA GLY A 19 1.13 -28.84 -12.09
C GLY A 19 1.15 -30.25 -11.47
N MET A 20 -0.02 -30.87 -11.25
CA MET A 20 -0.12 -32.18 -10.58
C MET A 20 -0.19 -33.39 -11.51
N GLU A 21 0.02 -33.21 -12.83
CA GLU A 21 0.10 -34.33 -13.77
C GLU A 21 1.43 -34.31 -14.54
N ASP A 22 2.23 -35.33 -14.24
CA ASP A 22 3.41 -35.84 -14.93
C ASP A 22 4.70 -35.00 -14.93
N GLY A 23 5.78 -35.67 -14.49
CA GLY A 23 7.16 -35.20 -14.37
C GLY A 23 7.84 -34.81 -15.69
N CYS A 24 7.23 -33.92 -16.47
CA CYS A 24 7.84 -33.23 -17.58
C CYS A 24 7.89 -31.71 -17.27
N THR A 25 9.08 -31.15 -17.42
CA THR A 25 9.48 -29.82 -16.96
C THR A 25 8.73 -28.65 -17.63
N ASN A 26 8.29 -27.69 -16.82
CA ASN A 26 8.24 -26.23 -17.07
C ASN A 26 7.36 -25.62 -18.19
N LEU A 27 6.40 -26.32 -18.80
CA LEU A 27 5.62 -25.77 -19.94
C LEU A 27 4.22 -25.21 -19.62
N ASN A 28 3.62 -25.51 -18.46
CA ASN A 28 2.21 -25.18 -18.20
C ASN A 28 2.01 -24.16 -17.07
N ASN A 29 2.62 -22.96 -17.17
CA ASN A 29 2.31 -21.87 -16.24
C ASN A 29 1.17 -20.99 -16.77
N VAL A 30 0.20 -20.71 -15.90
CA VAL A 30 -0.86 -19.75 -16.17
C VAL A 30 -0.33 -18.36 -15.84
N THR A 31 -0.38 -17.47 -16.83
CA THR A 31 -0.01 -16.06 -16.71
C THR A 31 -1.19 -15.17 -17.09
N LEU A 32 -1.21 -13.93 -16.60
CA LEU A 32 -2.24 -12.96 -16.93
C LEU A 32 -1.83 -12.10 -18.11
N LYS A 33 -2.76 -11.98 -19.06
CA LYS A 33 -2.66 -11.04 -20.17
C LYS A 33 -3.69 -9.95 -20.03
N LYS A 34 -3.27 -8.71 -20.26
CA LYS A 34 -4.13 -7.54 -20.34
C LYS A 34 -4.50 -7.31 -21.81
N LYS A 35 -5.79 -7.12 -22.07
CA LYS A 35 -6.28 -6.69 -23.38
C LYS A 35 -6.13 -5.17 -23.49
N VAL A 36 -5.43 -4.71 -24.53
CA VAL A 36 -5.35 -3.28 -24.87
C VAL A 36 -6.40 -2.92 -25.94
N ASP A 37 -6.66 -1.63 -26.12
CA ASP A 37 -7.76 -1.10 -26.95
C ASP A 37 -7.71 -1.58 -28.41
N ASN A 38 -6.50 -1.87 -28.92
CA ASN A 38 -6.29 -2.42 -30.26
C ASN A 38 -6.56 -3.94 -30.36
N GLY A 39 -7.16 -4.56 -29.35
CA GLY A 39 -7.47 -6.00 -29.30
C GLY A 39 -6.26 -6.90 -29.04
N ILE A 40 -5.06 -6.34 -28.97
CA ILE A 40 -3.81 -7.06 -28.67
C ILE A 40 -3.80 -7.49 -27.19
N LEU A 41 -3.30 -8.68 -26.92
CA LEU A 41 -3.05 -9.19 -25.57
C LEU A 41 -1.59 -8.96 -25.22
N MET A 42 -1.32 -8.24 -24.13
CA MET A 42 0.02 -8.01 -23.59
C MET A 42 0.17 -8.70 -22.25
N ASP A 43 1.36 -9.23 -21.98
CA ASP A 43 1.67 -9.82 -20.68
C ASP A 43 1.69 -8.74 -19.60
N ILE A 44 1.09 -9.04 -18.45
CA ILE A 44 1.09 -8.14 -17.29
C ILE A 44 2.49 -8.09 -16.67
N THR A 45 2.94 -6.88 -16.37
CA THR A 45 4.23 -6.69 -15.69
C THR A 45 4.17 -7.05 -14.21
N PRO A 46 5.28 -7.45 -13.56
CA PRO A 46 5.30 -7.73 -12.12
C PRO A 46 4.85 -6.55 -11.27
N GLN A 47 5.11 -5.31 -11.72
CA GLN A 47 4.66 -4.10 -11.05
C GLN A 47 3.14 -3.93 -11.12
N GLU A 48 2.51 -4.27 -12.23
CA GLU A 48 1.05 -4.27 -12.37
C GLU A 48 0.40 -5.37 -11.52
N VAL A 49 0.98 -6.57 -11.44
CA VAL A 49 0.52 -7.62 -10.50
C VAL A 49 0.56 -7.11 -9.07
N ALA A 50 1.70 -6.52 -8.65
CA ALA A 50 1.85 -5.97 -7.31
C ALA A 50 0.82 -4.86 -7.02
N TYR A 51 0.53 -4.00 -8.00
CA TYR A 51 -0.52 -2.99 -7.89
C TYR A 51 -1.91 -3.61 -7.70
N LEU A 52 -2.25 -4.65 -8.47
CA LEU A 52 -3.53 -5.36 -8.34
C LEU A 52 -3.65 -6.05 -6.97
N ASP A 53 -2.57 -6.63 -6.47
CA ASP A 53 -2.51 -7.24 -5.14
C ASP A 53 -2.76 -6.21 -4.04
N THR A 54 -2.06 -5.07 -4.08
CA THR A 54 -2.31 -3.97 -3.13
C THR A 54 -3.76 -3.47 -3.23
N LYS A 55 -4.30 -3.35 -4.44
CA LYS A 55 -5.71 -2.94 -4.65
C LYS A 55 -6.70 -3.95 -4.05
N ALA A 56 -6.45 -5.25 -4.20
CA ALA A 56 -7.27 -6.31 -3.61
C ALA A 56 -7.24 -6.25 -2.08
N LYS A 57 -6.05 -6.06 -1.48
CA LYS A 57 -5.89 -5.90 -0.03
C LYS A 57 -6.64 -4.68 0.51
N ILE A 58 -6.52 -3.53 -0.15
CA ILE A 58 -7.23 -2.30 0.23
C ILE A 58 -8.75 -2.52 0.18
N ARG A 59 -9.25 -3.14 -0.90
CA ARG A 59 -10.69 -3.44 -1.04
C ARG A 59 -11.16 -4.38 0.08
N HIS A 60 -10.40 -5.42 0.38
CA HIS A 60 -10.73 -6.34 1.48
C HIS A 60 -10.80 -5.60 2.81
N SER A 61 -9.77 -4.82 3.15
CA SER A 61 -9.76 -4.04 4.40
C SER A 61 -10.91 -3.04 4.47
N ALA A 62 -11.26 -2.37 3.37
CA ALA A 62 -12.40 -1.47 3.34
C ALA A 62 -13.74 -2.19 3.56
N MET A 63 -13.88 -3.42 3.03
CA MET A 63 -15.05 -4.26 3.28
C MET A 63 -15.12 -4.71 4.74
N GLU A 64 -13.98 -5.06 5.36
CA GLU A 64 -13.91 -5.40 6.79
C GLU A 64 -14.28 -4.20 7.66
N VAL A 65 -13.69 -3.04 7.40
CA VAL A 65 -14.00 -1.78 8.09
C VAL A 65 -15.47 -1.40 7.95
N SER A 66 -16.08 -1.64 6.78
CA SER A 66 -17.51 -1.36 6.56
C SER A 66 -18.43 -2.30 7.34
N ARG A 67 -17.94 -3.48 7.75
CA ARG A 67 -18.68 -4.40 8.64
C ARG A 67 -18.57 -3.99 10.10
N LEU A 68 -17.54 -3.23 10.47
CA LEU A 68 -17.39 -2.67 11.82
C LEU A 68 -18.41 -1.55 12.01
N GLN A 69 -19.46 -1.86 12.78
CA GLN A 69 -20.53 -0.91 13.10
C GLN A 69 -20.11 0.11 14.16
N ASN A 70 -19.14 -0.26 15.02
CA ASN A 70 -18.69 0.54 16.15
C ASN A 70 -17.47 1.39 15.77
N ASP A 71 -17.50 2.68 16.12
CA ASP A 71 -16.37 3.58 15.89
C ASP A 71 -15.15 3.22 16.77
N GLU A 72 -15.39 2.70 17.98
CA GLU A 72 -14.34 2.23 18.90
C GLU A 72 -13.59 0.99 18.34
N GLU A 73 -14.32 0.01 17.81
CA GLU A 73 -13.72 -1.17 17.19
C GLU A 73 -12.90 -0.79 15.95
N ARG A 74 -13.38 0.18 15.18
CA ARG A 74 -12.65 0.72 14.04
C ARG A 74 -11.36 1.40 14.48
N GLU A 75 -11.39 2.17 15.57
CA GLU A 75 -10.20 2.79 16.13
C GLU A 75 -9.18 1.75 16.62
N ILE A 76 -9.63 0.72 17.35
CA ILE A 76 -8.78 -0.39 17.81
C ILE A 76 -8.14 -1.09 16.61
N TRP A 77 -8.94 -1.42 15.59
CA TRP A 77 -8.45 -2.04 14.36
C TRP A 77 -7.39 -1.17 13.67
N MET A 78 -7.64 0.13 13.52
CA MET A 78 -6.66 1.06 12.94
C MET A 78 -5.35 1.04 13.73
N ARG A 79 -5.43 1.21 15.06
CA ARG A 79 -4.26 1.20 15.96
C ARG A 79 -3.45 -0.09 15.82
N GLU A 80 -4.12 -1.23 15.73
CA GLU A 80 -3.47 -2.53 15.53
C GLU A 80 -2.79 -2.59 14.16
N GLN A 81 -3.45 -2.17 13.08
CA GLN A 81 -2.81 -2.10 11.75
C GLN A 81 -1.57 -1.21 11.77
N LYS A 82 -1.62 -0.04 12.41
CA LYS A 82 -0.42 0.82 12.53
C LYS A 82 0.72 0.12 13.27
N LYS A 83 0.42 -0.60 14.35
CA LYS A 83 1.40 -1.37 15.11
C LYS A 83 2.05 -2.45 14.24
N LEU A 84 1.25 -3.25 13.54
CA LEU A 84 1.73 -4.28 12.60
C LEU A 84 2.59 -3.67 11.49
N GLY A 85 2.21 -2.50 10.98
CA GLY A 85 2.98 -1.76 9.98
C GLY A 85 4.34 -1.31 10.52
N ASN A 86 4.40 -0.81 11.77
CA ASN A 86 5.65 -0.43 12.42
C ASN A 86 6.56 -1.64 12.64
N GLU A 87 6.02 -2.76 13.12
CA GLU A 87 6.80 -4.00 13.29
C GLU A 87 7.37 -4.51 11.96
N ALA A 88 6.58 -4.44 10.87
CA ALA A 88 7.06 -4.79 9.53
C ALA A 88 8.15 -3.81 9.05
N PHE A 89 8.01 -2.51 9.37
CA PHE A 89 9.01 -1.50 9.06
C PHE A 89 10.34 -1.77 9.77
N ASP A 90 10.29 -2.14 11.05
CA ASP A 90 11.46 -2.47 11.86
C ASP A 90 12.18 -3.72 11.34
N ARG A 91 11.42 -4.69 10.81
CA ARG A 91 11.95 -5.86 10.10
C ARG A 91 12.48 -5.55 8.69
N LYS A 92 12.47 -4.29 8.25
CA LYS A 92 12.86 -3.84 6.90
C LYS A 92 11.97 -4.36 5.78
N GLU A 93 10.78 -4.86 6.11
CA GLU A 93 9.77 -5.32 5.15
C GLU A 93 8.95 -4.11 4.62
N TYR A 94 9.63 -3.14 4.00
CA TYR A 94 9.04 -1.83 3.70
C TYR A 94 7.81 -1.88 2.77
N LEU A 95 7.78 -2.80 1.81
CA LEU A 95 6.62 -2.96 0.92
C LEU A 95 5.40 -3.51 1.69
N ARG A 96 5.63 -4.47 2.59
CA ARG A 96 4.58 -5.00 3.46
C ARG A 96 4.09 -3.95 4.46
N ALA A 97 5.01 -3.19 5.06
CA ALA A 97 4.66 -2.08 5.94
C ALA A 97 3.80 -1.05 5.21
N ALA A 98 4.15 -0.69 3.97
CA ALA A 98 3.36 0.21 3.13
C ALA A 98 1.94 -0.32 2.87
N ASP A 99 1.78 -1.61 2.52
CA ASP A 99 0.47 -2.23 2.34
C ASP A 99 -0.38 -2.16 3.62
N ILE A 100 0.22 -2.42 4.78
CA ILE A 100 -0.48 -2.39 6.07
C ILE A 100 -0.91 -0.95 6.43
N TYR A 101 -0.05 0.05 6.24
CA TYR A 101 -0.42 1.44 6.47
C TYR A 101 -1.53 1.90 5.52
N LEU A 102 -1.53 1.45 4.25
CA LEU A 102 -2.62 1.71 3.31
C LEU A 102 -3.93 1.07 3.75
N GLN A 103 -3.89 -0.16 4.29
CA GLN A 103 -5.06 -0.80 4.90
C GLN A 103 -5.56 0.02 6.08
N ALA A 104 -4.69 0.46 7.00
CA ALA A 104 -5.07 1.28 8.15
C ALA A 104 -5.80 2.58 7.74
N LEU A 105 -5.44 3.19 6.60
CA LEU A 105 -6.12 4.37 6.05
C LEU A 105 -7.56 4.08 5.60
N THR A 106 -7.90 2.84 5.24
CA THR A 106 -9.30 2.47 4.91
C THR A 106 -10.23 2.60 6.11
N GLY A 107 -9.69 2.54 7.33
CA GLY A 107 -10.42 2.85 8.56
C GLY A 107 -10.98 4.28 8.61
N MET A 108 -10.47 5.19 7.78
CA MET A 108 -10.85 6.60 7.79
C MET A 108 -11.94 6.95 6.78
N THR A 109 -12.23 6.09 5.79
CA THR A 109 -13.01 6.49 4.60
C THR A 109 -14.50 6.75 4.85
N ASN A 110 -15.04 6.39 6.02
CA ASN A 110 -16.45 6.53 6.37
C ASN A 110 -16.71 7.34 7.67
N ALA A 111 -15.68 7.97 8.25
CA ALA A 111 -15.84 8.70 9.49
C ALA A 111 -16.52 10.07 9.26
N LYS A 112 -17.59 10.35 10.03
CA LYS A 112 -18.19 11.70 10.21
C LYS A 112 -17.14 12.66 10.83
N PRO A 113 -17.33 13.99 10.75
CA PRO A 113 -16.26 14.96 10.46
C PRO A 113 -15.06 14.86 11.39
N ALA A 114 -13.89 15.06 10.79
CA ALA A 114 -12.56 14.84 11.34
C ALA A 114 -12.41 15.37 12.77
N VAL A 115 -12.48 14.45 13.74
CA VAL A 115 -12.01 14.71 15.09
C VAL A 115 -10.51 14.97 15.01
N SER A 116 -9.99 15.94 15.78
CA SER A 116 -8.59 16.38 15.71
C SER A 116 -7.58 15.21 15.74
N TRP A 117 -7.86 14.16 16.51
CA TRP A 117 -6.98 12.99 16.59
C TRP A 117 -6.88 12.21 15.27
N MET A 118 -7.92 12.22 14.42
CA MET A 118 -7.92 11.54 13.12
C MET A 118 -6.95 12.20 12.15
N ILE A 119 -6.86 13.54 12.18
CA ILE A 119 -5.91 14.29 11.35
C ILE A 119 -4.48 13.93 11.77
N ASP A 120 -4.17 13.96 13.06
CA ASP A 120 -2.84 13.58 13.57
C ASP A 120 -2.50 12.12 13.24
N TYR A 121 -3.49 11.24 13.32
CA TYR A 121 -3.32 9.83 13.00
C TYR A 121 -3.09 9.59 11.49
N GLN A 122 -3.86 10.25 10.62
CA GLN A 122 -3.66 10.24 9.17
C GLN A 122 -2.28 10.79 8.80
N LEU A 123 -1.84 11.85 9.49
CA LEU A 123 -0.52 12.44 9.29
C LEU A 123 0.60 11.46 9.65
N GLN A 124 0.46 10.73 10.76
CA GLN A 124 1.40 9.68 11.17
C GLN A 124 1.50 8.56 10.12
N LEU A 125 0.36 8.02 9.68
CA LEU A 125 0.35 6.96 8.66
C LEU A 125 0.95 7.42 7.34
N THR A 126 0.58 8.62 6.88
CA THR A 126 1.09 9.18 5.62
C THR A 126 2.60 9.40 5.67
N CYS A 127 3.14 9.87 6.80
CA CYS A 127 4.59 10.03 6.99
C CYS A 127 5.33 8.68 7.10
N ASN A 128 4.68 7.65 7.64
CA ASN A 128 5.29 6.31 7.69
C ASN A 128 5.28 5.65 6.29
N LEU A 129 4.22 5.86 5.51
CA LEU A 129 4.14 5.43 4.12
C LEU A 129 5.20 6.13 3.25
N ALA A 130 5.37 7.44 3.42
CA ALA A 130 6.44 8.19 2.78
C ALA A 130 7.83 7.65 3.15
N ALA A 131 8.07 7.28 4.42
CA ALA A 131 9.29 6.61 4.83
C ALA A 131 9.51 5.26 4.12
N CYS A 132 8.47 4.43 4.00
CA CYS A 132 8.54 3.16 3.25
C CYS A 132 8.93 3.41 1.79
N MET A 133 8.36 4.44 1.17
CA MET A 133 8.66 4.82 -0.22
C MET A 133 10.10 5.35 -0.38
N LEU A 134 10.62 6.09 0.59
CA LEU A 134 12.04 6.48 0.61
C LEU A 134 12.95 5.25 0.69
N MET A 135 12.66 4.29 1.58
CA MET A 135 13.48 3.09 1.73
C MET A 135 13.45 2.18 0.50
N THR A 136 12.34 2.18 -0.25
CA THR A 136 12.16 1.41 -1.49
C THR A 136 12.53 2.20 -2.76
N LYS A 137 13.17 3.37 -2.61
CA LYS A 137 13.64 4.23 -3.72
C LYS A 137 12.53 4.75 -4.64
N GLN A 138 11.29 4.82 -4.15
CA GLN A 138 10.14 5.36 -4.88
C GLN A 138 10.00 6.87 -4.63
N TRP A 139 10.99 7.65 -5.08
CA TRP A 139 11.16 9.07 -4.72
C TRP A 139 9.96 9.95 -5.06
N HIS A 140 9.38 9.78 -6.27
CA HIS A 140 8.20 10.53 -6.69
C HIS A 140 6.99 10.26 -5.79
N LYS A 141 6.77 8.98 -5.43
CA LYS A 141 5.66 8.62 -4.54
C LYS A 141 5.91 9.12 -3.11
N ALA A 142 7.15 9.04 -2.63
CA ALA A 142 7.53 9.61 -1.33
C ALA A 142 7.22 11.11 -1.26
N LYS A 143 7.64 11.88 -2.28
CA LYS A 143 7.31 13.31 -2.39
C LYS A 143 5.80 13.54 -2.35
N LEU A 144 5.03 12.80 -3.15
CA LEU A 144 3.57 12.93 -3.20
C LEU A 144 2.92 12.67 -1.82
N MET A 145 3.36 11.63 -1.11
CA MET A 145 2.86 11.36 0.24
C MET A 145 3.22 12.49 1.21
N CYS A 146 4.41 13.05 1.13
CA CYS A 146 4.77 14.21 1.94
C CYS A 146 3.94 15.46 1.59
N ASP A 147 3.67 15.70 0.30
CA ASP A 147 2.82 16.80 -0.14
C ASP A 147 1.39 16.66 0.44
N ASN A 148 0.83 15.45 0.43
CA ASN A 148 -0.46 15.15 1.07
C ASN A 148 -0.44 15.39 2.59
N ALA A 149 0.63 14.99 3.27
CA ALA A 149 0.80 15.24 4.71
C ALA A 149 0.88 16.76 5.02
N LEU A 150 1.57 17.52 4.18
CA LEU A 150 1.71 18.98 4.34
C LEU A 150 0.44 19.74 3.99
N ALA A 151 -0.41 19.19 3.11
CA ALA A 151 -1.74 19.74 2.86
C ALA A 151 -2.65 19.65 4.11
N LEU A 152 -2.47 18.62 4.94
CA LEU A 152 -3.15 18.50 6.24
C LEU A 152 -2.51 19.40 7.31
N LYS A 153 -1.18 19.43 7.39
CA LYS A 153 -0.43 20.21 8.37
C LYS A 153 0.89 20.72 7.77
N SER A 154 0.87 21.95 7.27
CA SER A 154 2.00 22.57 6.55
C SER A 154 3.27 22.70 7.39
N THR A 155 3.15 22.78 8.71
CA THR A 155 4.27 22.90 9.66
C THR A 155 4.80 21.56 10.17
N HIS A 156 4.37 20.43 9.60
CA HIS A 156 4.78 19.11 10.09
C HIS A 156 6.24 18.79 9.73
N VAL A 157 7.12 18.88 10.73
CA VAL A 157 8.58 18.74 10.59
C VAL A 157 9.00 17.44 9.91
N LYS A 158 8.44 16.29 10.31
CA LYS A 158 8.82 14.98 9.72
C LYS A 158 8.47 14.91 8.23
N ALA A 159 7.34 15.49 7.81
CA ALA A 159 6.93 15.50 6.41
C ALA A 159 7.85 16.42 5.57
N LEU A 160 8.20 17.60 6.09
CA LEU A 160 9.15 18.52 5.45
C LEU A 160 10.51 17.85 5.24
N GLN A 161 11.06 17.22 6.29
CA GLN A 161 12.37 16.54 6.22
C GLN A 161 12.37 15.39 5.20
N GLN A 162 11.30 14.58 5.18
CA GLN A 162 11.20 13.47 4.23
C GLN A 162 11.02 13.97 2.79
N ARG A 163 10.23 15.04 2.58
CA ARG A 163 10.08 15.69 1.27
C ARG A 163 11.42 16.19 0.75
N ALA A 164 12.19 16.88 1.59
CA ALA A 164 13.53 17.34 1.22
C ALA A 164 14.44 16.18 0.81
N LYS A 165 14.45 15.06 1.56
CA LYS A 165 15.18 13.84 1.18
C LYS A 165 14.75 13.30 -0.19
N ALA A 166 13.45 13.27 -0.48
CA ALA A 166 12.93 12.84 -1.78
C ALA A 166 13.35 13.78 -2.92
N LEU A 167 13.24 15.10 -2.70
CA LEU A 167 13.61 16.12 -3.69
C LEU A 167 15.11 16.10 -4.02
N VAL A 168 15.96 15.91 -3.02
CA VAL A 168 17.42 15.71 -3.21
C VAL A 168 17.69 14.50 -4.10
N ARG A 169 16.98 13.38 -3.90
CA ARG A 169 17.11 12.18 -4.76
C ARG A 169 16.58 12.39 -6.17
N LEU A 170 15.68 13.36 -6.36
CA LEU A 170 15.15 13.77 -7.67
C LEU A 170 15.97 14.91 -8.32
N ASN A 171 17.11 15.30 -7.74
CA ASN A 171 17.92 16.43 -8.19
C ASN A 171 17.18 17.78 -8.22
N GLN A 172 16.12 17.93 -7.43
CA GLN A 172 15.32 19.15 -7.32
C GLN A 172 15.80 20.02 -6.15
N PHE A 173 17.09 20.37 -6.15
CA PHE A 173 17.76 21.04 -5.02
C PHE A 173 17.17 22.42 -4.67
N HIS A 174 16.70 23.15 -5.68
CA HIS A 174 16.11 24.48 -5.50
C HIS A 174 14.79 24.46 -4.70
N ILE A 175 14.07 23.34 -4.72
CA ILE A 175 12.82 23.13 -3.95
C ILE A 175 13.13 22.51 -2.58
N ALA A 176 14.27 21.84 -2.45
CA ALA A 176 14.62 21.07 -1.26
C ALA A 176 15.23 21.91 -0.12
N ARG A 177 15.71 23.13 -0.43
CA ARG A 177 16.32 24.08 0.50
C ARG A 177 15.26 24.87 1.25
#